data_AF-A0A9P8H303-F1
#
_entry.id   AF-A0A9P8H303-F1
#
_cell.length_a   1.000
_cell.length_b   1.000
_cell.length_c   1.000
_cell.angle_alpha   90.00
_cell.angle_beta   90.00
_cell.angle_gamma   90.00
#
_symmetry.space_group_name_H-M   'P 1'
#
loop_
_entity.id
_entity.type
_entity.pdbx_description
1 polymer ?
#
loop_
_entity_poly.entity_id
_entity_poly.type
_entity_poly.pdbx_seq_one_letter_code
_entity_poly.pdbx_strand_id
1 'polypeptide(L)'
;MSHSKHNTSLAFFTAHEREELKGTWGSKSTRLTRDSFLPFGSCRLCLLTARDPVSCSSHGHIFCRECALSNLLAQKKDIKRLDKEYILKKAEEAEADQLKREQEKERAVQDFELVQQGLNSKLGPGNAAARHIIGREAGKVIVDEQNPDNKGTKRKLEIDEDELMRLGGQNTKLKKDDQNPIDQKAATSFWIPSLTPSSSTAATKPTKLNPQCPASTPDKPHDFSLKSLVSVYFTEEKAEASNDLVRSCPSCKKALTNSTKAVLAKPCGHVLCKPCSAKFMKPSEKDAHDATAEVGVVRCYVCQTNVTEKKREKKEGKEEKEKIRPGLVEISSEGTGFAGGGNNMVKKAGLAFQV
;
A
#
# COMPACT_ATOMS: atom_id res chain seq x y z
N MET A 1 11.30 -41.41 -40.64
CA MET A 1 11.86 -40.60 -39.53
C MET A 1 10.69 -40.11 -38.68
N SER A 2 10.36 -40.80 -37.59
CA SER A 2 9.34 -40.29 -36.67
C SER A 2 9.93 -39.11 -35.93
N HIS A 3 9.49 -37.89 -36.26
CA HIS A 3 9.82 -36.72 -35.47
C HIS A 3 9.25 -36.97 -34.07
N SER A 4 10.12 -37.16 -33.07
CA SER A 4 9.69 -37.15 -31.68
C SER A 4 8.91 -35.87 -31.47
N LYS A 5 7.65 -35.98 -31.07
CA LYS A 5 6.84 -34.82 -30.69
C LYS A 5 7.49 -34.25 -29.45
N HIS A 6 8.23 -33.16 -29.60
CA HIS A 6 8.80 -32.45 -28.47
C HIS A 6 7.71 -31.57 -27.86
N ASN A 7 7.77 -31.32 -26.55
CA ASN A 7 6.74 -30.57 -25.82
C ASN A 7 6.55 -29.12 -26.29
N THR A 8 7.41 -28.63 -27.19
CA THR A 8 7.38 -27.29 -27.79
C THR A 8 6.88 -27.29 -29.23
N SER A 9 6.55 -28.46 -29.81
CA SER A 9 6.16 -28.58 -31.22
C SER A 9 4.69 -28.20 -31.48
N LEU A 10 3.87 -28.10 -30.43
CA LEU A 10 2.45 -27.75 -30.53
C LEU A 10 2.22 -26.33 -30.00
N ALA A 11 1.38 -25.56 -30.68
CA ALA A 11 0.95 -24.22 -30.24
C ALA A 11 0.01 -24.25 -29.03
N PHE A 12 -0.38 -25.45 -28.56
CA PHE A 12 -1.22 -25.66 -27.39
C PHE A 12 -0.61 -26.74 -26.50
N PHE A 13 -0.73 -26.56 -25.19
CA PHE A 13 -0.36 -27.60 -24.24
C PHE A 13 -1.37 -28.74 -24.26
N THR A 14 -0.86 -29.96 -24.40
CA THR A 14 -1.61 -31.20 -24.20
C THR A 14 -2.03 -31.36 -22.74
N ALA A 15 -3.01 -32.23 -22.46
CA ALA A 15 -3.48 -32.46 -21.09
C ALA A 15 -2.35 -32.90 -20.14
N HIS A 16 -1.42 -33.74 -20.62
CA HIS A 16 -0.27 -34.21 -19.84
C HIS A 16 0.71 -33.07 -19.50
N GLU A 17 1.05 -32.23 -20.47
CA GLU A 17 1.92 -31.06 -20.23
C GLU A 17 1.25 -30.04 -19.30
N ARG A 18 -0.08 -29.87 -19.41
CA ARG A 18 -0.85 -29.06 -18.45
C ARG A 18 -0.76 -29.63 -17.04
N GLU A 19 -0.84 -30.95 -16.88
CA GLU A 19 -0.70 -31.63 -15.58
C GLU A 19 0.68 -31.40 -14.97
N GLU A 20 1.76 -31.55 -15.74
CA GLU A 20 3.13 -31.29 -15.30
C GLU A 20 3.35 -29.82 -14.91
N LEU A 21 2.79 -28.90 -15.69
CA LEU A 21 2.90 -27.46 -15.44
C LEU A 21 2.03 -26.98 -14.27
N LYS A 22 0.96 -27.67 -13.86
CA LYS A 22 0.21 -27.32 -12.63
C LYS A 22 1.12 -27.29 -11.40
N GLY A 23 2.18 -28.10 -11.39
CA GLY A 23 3.16 -28.18 -10.33
C GLY A 23 4.09 -26.97 -10.24
N THR A 24 4.30 -26.23 -11.33
CA THR A 24 5.25 -25.10 -11.43
C THR A 24 4.55 -23.76 -11.67
N TRP A 25 3.58 -23.71 -12.58
CA TRP A 25 2.87 -22.53 -13.05
C TRP A 25 1.37 -22.51 -12.67
N GLY A 26 0.77 -21.32 -12.68
CA GLY A 26 -0.66 -21.13 -12.39
C GLY A 26 -1.00 -21.07 -10.90
N SER A 27 -2.30 -21.01 -10.61
CA SER A 27 -2.80 -20.93 -9.24
C SER A 27 -2.81 -22.31 -8.58
N LYS A 28 -2.14 -22.44 -7.44
CA LYS A 28 -2.02 -23.71 -6.70
C LYS A 28 -2.85 -23.67 -5.44
N SER A 29 -3.57 -24.75 -5.15
CA SER A 29 -4.25 -24.94 -3.88
C SER A 29 -3.82 -26.24 -3.20
N THR A 30 -3.31 -26.17 -1.98
CA THR A 30 -2.88 -27.35 -1.20
C THR A 30 -3.56 -27.37 0.15
N ARG A 31 -4.00 -28.55 0.59
CA ARG A 31 -4.53 -28.73 1.95
C ARG A 31 -3.40 -28.92 2.95
N LEU A 32 -3.40 -28.12 4.02
CA LEU A 32 -2.45 -28.18 5.11
C LEU A 32 -2.83 -29.24 6.14
N THR A 33 -1.83 -29.98 6.61
CA THR A 33 -1.95 -30.95 7.71
C THR A 33 -1.59 -30.29 9.05
N ARG A 34 -1.80 -31.01 10.16
CA ARG A 34 -1.49 -30.52 11.52
C ARG A 34 -0.06 -30.00 11.65
N ASP A 35 0.90 -30.64 10.99
CA ASP A 35 2.33 -30.30 11.07
C ASP A 35 2.66 -28.97 10.39
N SER A 36 1.74 -28.45 9.57
CA SER A 36 1.86 -27.12 8.97
C SER A 36 1.48 -25.98 9.93
N PHE A 37 0.88 -26.30 11.08
CA PHE A 37 0.47 -25.32 12.08
C PHE A 37 1.50 -25.23 13.21
N LEU A 38 1.78 -24.01 13.65
CA LEU A 38 2.64 -23.80 14.80
C LEU A 38 1.95 -24.33 16.07
N PRO A 39 2.70 -24.92 17.02
CA PRO A 39 2.21 -25.21 18.35
C PRO A 39 1.64 -23.97 19.05
N PHE A 40 0.76 -24.20 20.03
CA PHE A 40 0.14 -23.12 20.78
C PHE A 40 1.19 -22.30 21.54
N GLY A 41 1.13 -20.98 21.41
CA GLY A 41 2.03 -20.08 22.11
C GLY A 41 3.44 -19.98 21.52
N SER A 42 3.64 -20.43 20.27
CA SER A 42 4.87 -20.17 19.53
C SER A 42 4.96 -18.72 19.03
N CYS A 43 6.18 -18.20 18.96
CA CYS A 43 6.46 -16.90 18.40
C CYS A 43 6.35 -16.94 16.87
N ARG A 44 5.63 -15.99 16.28
CA ARG A 44 5.46 -15.94 14.81
C ARG A 44 6.68 -15.44 14.02
N LEU A 45 7.72 -14.96 14.70
CA LEU A 45 8.96 -14.51 14.08
C LEU A 45 10.03 -15.61 14.09
N CYS A 46 10.31 -16.22 15.25
CA CYS A 46 11.30 -17.29 15.35
C CYS A 46 10.72 -18.71 15.23
N LEU A 47 9.39 -18.86 15.20
CA LEU A 47 8.65 -20.12 15.06
C LEU A 47 8.82 -21.13 16.22
N LEU A 48 9.60 -20.78 17.23
CA LEU A 48 9.80 -21.56 18.47
C LEU A 48 8.77 -21.17 19.53
N THR A 49 8.65 -22.00 20.58
CA THR A 49 7.88 -21.66 21.78
C THR A 49 8.33 -20.29 22.32
N ALA A 50 7.39 -19.35 22.46
CA ALA A 50 7.75 -17.97 22.75
C ALA A 50 8.36 -17.82 24.16
N ARG A 51 9.53 -17.18 24.24
CA ARG A 51 10.21 -16.79 25.48
C ARG A 51 9.83 -15.35 25.82
N ASP A 52 9.50 -15.09 27.08
CA ASP A 52 8.91 -13.81 27.53
C ASP A 52 7.87 -13.28 26.52
N PRO A 53 6.73 -13.99 26.41
CA PRO A 53 5.81 -13.78 25.31
C PRO A 53 5.14 -12.41 25.39
N VAL A 54 5.09 -11.73 24.26
CA VAL A 54 4.34 -10.48 24.07
C VAL A 54 3.32 -10.66 22.97
N SER A 55 2.23 -9.91 23.03
CA SER A 55 1.16 -9.98 22.05
C SER A 55 0.73 -8.63 21.51
N CYS A 56 0.30 -8.62 20.24
CA CYS A 56 -0.33 -7.43 19.66
C CYS A 56 -1.75 -7.23 20.25
N SER A 57 -2.07 -5.99 20.62
CA SER A 57 -3.34 -5.68 21.29
C SER A 57 -4.59 -5.95 20.44
N SER A 58 -4.53 -5.91 19.11
CA SER A 58 -5.71 -6.02 18.25
C SER A 58 -6.12 -7.46 17.91
N HIS A 59 -5.15 -8.35 17.64
CA HIS A 59 -5.41 -9.68 17.07
C HIS A 59 -4.79 -10.84 17.86
N GLY A 60 -4.08 -10.57 18.95
CA GLY A 60 -3.57 -11.64 19.81
C GLY A 60 -2.49 -12.50 19.14
N HIS A 61 -1.66 -11.92 18.25
CA HIS A 61 -0.48 -12.59 17.69
C HIS A 61 0.63 -12.64 18.75
N ILE A 62 1.29 -13.80 18.92
CA ILE A 62 2.35 -13.99 19.94
C ILE A 62 3.74 -13.85 19.33
N PHE A 63 4.62 -13.17 20.06
CA PHE A 63 6.03 -13.00 19.74
C PHE A 63 6.89 -13.17 20.99
N CYS A 64 8.17 -13.54 20.83
CA CYS A 64 9.15 -13.29 21.89
C CYS A 64 9.36 -11.78 22.03
N ARG A 65 9.59 -11.28 23.25
CA ARG A 65 9.91 -9.86 23.47
C ARG A 65 11.08 -9.40 22.58
N GLU A 66 12.17 -10.16 22.54
CA GLU A 66 13.35 -9.83 21.72
C GLU A 66 13.02 -9.73 20.22
N CYS A 67 12.27 -10.69 19.69
CA CYS A 67 11.91 -10.72 18.27
C CYS A 67 10.98 -9.57 17.90
N ALA A 68 10.01 -9.25 18.77
CA ALA A 68 9.11 -8.13 18.55
C ALA A 68 9.88 -6.80 18.51
N LEU A 69 10.81 -6.60 19.44
CA LEU A 69 11.63 -5.39 19.52
C LEU A 69 12.59 -5.27 18.32
N SER A 70 13.29 -6.34 17.94
CA SER A 70 14.21 -6.33 16.81
C SER A 70 13.49 -6.02 15.50
N ASN A 71 12.33 -6.64 15.28
CA ASN A 71 11.50 -6.36 14.11
C ASN A 71 10.98 -4.91 14.10
N LEU A 72 10.55 -4.36 15.24
CA LEU A 72 10.13 -2.96 15.33
C LEU A 72 11.27 -2.00 14.98
N LEU A 73 12.49 -2.30 15.42
CA LEU A 73 13.67 -1.49 15.09
C LEU A 73 14.03 -1.61 13.61
N ALA A 74 13.96 -2.81 13.03
CA ALA A 74 14.18 -3.04 11.60
C ALA A 74 13.18 -2.23 10.76
N GLN A 75 11.87 -2.38 11.03
CA GLN A 75 10.83 -1.64 10.30
C GLN A 75 11.00 -0.12 10.44
N LYS A 76 11.35 0.40 11.64
CA LYS A 76 11.63 1.83 11.81
C LYS A 76 12.84 2.31 11.00
N LYS A 77 13.89 1.48 10.87
CA LYS A 77 15.05 1.80 10.03
C LYS A 77 14.67 1.83 8.54
N ASP A 78 13.90 0.85 8.09
CA ASP A 78 13.42 0.79 6.71
C ASP A 78 12.50 1.95 6.36
N ILE A 79 11.56 2.30 7.25
CA ILE A 79 10.69 3.47 7.07
C ILE A 79 11.51 4.76 6.97
N LYS A 80 12.55 4.93 7.81
CA LYS A 80 13.45 6.08 7.72
C LYS A 80 14.25 6.10 6.42
N ARG A 81 14.70 4.93 5.94
CA ARG A 81 15.43 4.80 4.67
C ARG A 81 14.54 5.18 3.49
N LEU A 82 13.33 4.66 3.44
CA LEU A 82 12.34 4.97 2.41
C LEU A 82 11.93 6.45 2.43
N ASP A 83 11.78 7.05 3.61
CA ASP A 83 11.47 8.48 3.75
C ASP A 83 12.62 9.36 3.22
N LYS A 84 13.88 8.99 3.51
CA LYS A 84 15.06 9.68 2.96
C LYS A 84 15.11 9.56 1.43
N GLU A 85 14.93 8.35 0.90
CA GLU A 85 14.90 8.12 -0.56
C GLU A 85 13.77 8.91 -1.23
N TYR A 86 12.61 9.00 -0.58
CA TYR A 86 11.48 9.81 -1.05
C TYR A 86 11.80 11.32 -1.07
N ILE A 87 12.40 11.85 -0.01
CA ILE A 87 12.79 13.26 0.07
C ILE A 87 13.79 13.61 -1.04
N LEU A 88 14.79 12.75 -1.28
CA LEU A 88 15.77 12.93 -2.35
C LEU A 88 15.12 12.93 -3.73
N LYS A 89 14.29 11.91 -4.03
CA LYS A 89 13.56 11.85 -5.31
C LYS A 89 12.68 13.07 -5.54
N LYS A 90 12.02 13.56 -4.49
CA LYS A 90 11.16 14.74 -4.57
C LYS A 90 11.96 16.03 -4.82
N ALA A 91 13.16 16.13 -4.27
CA ALA A 91 14.04 17.27 -4.53
C ALA A 91 14.52 17.26 -6.00
N GLU A 92 14.96 16.10 -6.50
CA GLU A 92 15.37 15.92 -7.91
C GLU A 92 14.23 16.21 -8.89
N GLU A 93 13.00 15.73 -8.59
CA GLU A 93 11.80 16.03 -9.39
C GLU A 93 11.49 17.54 -9.40
N ALA A 94 11.67 18.23 -8.27
CA ALA A 94 11.45 19.68 -8.18
C ALA A 94 12.52 20.47 -8.96
N GLU A 95 13.78 20.05 -8.93
CA GLU A 95 14.87 20.65 -9.71
C GLU A 95 14.68 20.42 -11.22
N ALA A 96 14.31 19.21 -11.63
CA ALA A 96 14.00 18.89 -13.02
C ALA A 96 12.79 19.70 -13.54
N ASP A 97 11.77 19.91 -12.71
CA ASP A 97 10.63 20.76 -13.03
C ASP A 97 11.00 22.25 -13.12
N GLN A 98 11.96 22.73 -12.31
CA GLN A 98 12.48 24.10 -12.43
C GLN A 98 13.23 24.29 -13.74
N LEU A 99 14.13 23.36 -14.08
CA LEU A 99 14.90 23.38 -15.32
C LEU A 99 13.97 23.35 -16.55
N LYS A 100 12.94 22.50 -16.55
CA LYS A 100 11.94 22.47 -17.63
C LYS A 100 11.21 23.80 -17.79
N ARG A 101 10.79 24.44 -16.68
CA ARG A 101 10.12 25.75 -16.74
C ARG A 101 11.04 26.85 -17.23
N GLU A 102 12.34 26.79 -16.92
CA GLU A 102 13.33 27.73 -17.44
C GLU A 102 13.53 27.53 -18.95
N GLN A 103 13.69 26.29 -19.41
CA GLN A 103 13.79 25.96 -20.84
C GLN A 103 12.52 26.31 -21.63
N GLU A 104 11.33 26.19 -21.03
CA GLU A 104 10.07 26.63 -21.64
C GLU A 104 10.02 28.16 -21.78
N LYS A 105 10.52 28.91 -20.78
CA LYS A 105 10.62 30.37 -20.86
C LYS A 105 11.62 30.81 -21.93
N GLU A 106 12.80 30.18 -21.98
CA GLU A 106 13.82 30.49 -22.99
C GLU A 106 13.30 30.23 -24.41
N ARG A 107 12.64 29.09 -24.64
CA ARG A 107 11.99 28.79 -25.92
C ARG A 107 10.92 29.81 -26.27
N ALA A 108 10.06 30.20 -25.31
CA ALA A 108 9.05 31.22 -25.55
C ALA A 108 9.65 32.59 -25.91
N VAL A 109 10.79 32.97 -25.32
CA VAL A 109 11.51 34.20 -25.68
C VAL A 109 12.10 34.09 -27.09
N GLN A 110 12.77 32.97 -27.43
CA GLN A 110 13.32 32.75 -28.77
C GLN A 110 12.23 32.76 -29.85
N ASP A 111 11.09 32.11 -29.60
CA ASP A 111 9.95 32.11 -30.52
C ASP A 111 9.39 33.52 -30.71
N PHE A 112 9.33 34.32 -29.64
CA PHE A 112 8.91 35.72 -29.72
C PHE A 112 9.88 36.57 -30.55
N GLU A 113 11.19 36.40 -30.35
CA GLU A 113 12.22 37.09 -31.15
C GLU A 113 12.14 36.71 -32.64
N LEU A 114 11.97 35.43 -32.95
CA LEU A 114 11.79 34.92 -34.31
C LEU A 114 10.54 35.51 -35.00
N VAL A 115 9.45 35.69 -34.25
CA VAL A 115 8.23 36.35 -34.73
C VAL A 115 8.49 37.84 -35.00
N GLN A 116 9.19 38.56 -34.11
CA GLN A 116 9.54 39.98 -34.33
C GLN A 116 10.48 40.18 -35.52
N GLN A 117 11.40 39.25 -35.77
CA GLN A 117 12.30 39.27 -36.93
C GLN A 117 11.60 38.92 -38.27
N GLY A 118 10.29 38.62 -38.23
CA GLY A 118 9.51 38.30 -39.44
C GLY A 118 9.79 36.92 -40.03
N LEU A 119 10.54 36.06 -39.34
CA LEU A 119 10.89 34.71 -39.79
C LEU A 119 9.78 33.67 -39.54
N ASN A 120 8.80 33.98 -38.68
CA ASN A 120 7.67 33.09 -38.36
C ASN A 120 6.35 33.58 -38.97
N SER A 121 6.16 33.30 -40.27
CA SER A 121 4.92 33.60 -41.02
C SER A 121 3.85 32.50 -40.96
N LYS A 122 4.05 31.43 -40.18
CA LYS A 122 3.08 30.31 -40.08
C LYS A 122 2.22 30.44 -38.84
N LEU A 123 1.21 31.29 -38.92
CA LEU A 123 0.09 31.31 -37.97
C LEU A 123 -1.01 30.36 -38.47
N GLY A 124 -1.01 29.11 -37.99
CA GLY A 124 -2.19 28.23 -38.01
C GLY A 124 -1.99 26.82 -38.58
N PRO A 125 -2.63 25.78 -38.00
CA PRO A 125 -2.67 24.44 -38.59
C PRO A 125 -3.78 24.38 -39.65
N GLY A 126 -3.41 24.62 -40.91
CA GLY A 126 -4.29 24.48 -42.06
C GLY A 126 -3.83 25.40 -43.18
N ASN A 127 -3.53 24.82 -44.35
CA ASN A 127 -3.14 25.47 -45.61
C ASN A 127 -3.65 26.92 -45.78
N ALA A 128 -2.88 27.90 -45.32
CA ALA A 128 -3.08 29.30 -45.66
C ALA A 128 -1.71 29.92 -45.92
N ALA A 129 -1.65 30.66 -47.02
CA ALA A 129 -0.45 31.23 -47.61
C ALA A 129 0.48 31.92 -46.61
N ALA A 130 1.79 31.86 -46.89
CA ALA A 130 2.81 32.59 -46.16
C ALA A 130 2.45 34.08 -46.11
N ARG A 131 1.99 34.54 -44.95
CA ARG A 131 1.66 35.94 -44.70
C ARG A 131 2.96 36.71 -44.46
N HIS A 132 3.32 37.60 -45.37
CA HIS A 132 4.55 38.41 -45.26
C HIS A 132 4.20 39.74 -44.59
N ILE A 133 4.89 40.07 -43.50
CA ILE A 133 4.76 41.38 -42.85
C ILE A 133 5.58 42.37 -43.67
N ILE A 134 4.97 43.48 -44.11
CA ILE A 134 5.60 44.45 -45.03
C ILE A 134 6.04 45.74 -44.32
N GLY A 135 5.50 46.05 -43.15
CA GLY A 135 5.94 47.21 -42.37
C GLY A 135 5.09 47.51 -41.14
N ARG A 136 5.60 48.38 -40.27
CA ARG A 136 4.97 48.84 -39.02
C ARG A 136 4.92 50.37 -39.04
N GLU A 137 3.71 50.94 -39.10
CA GLU A 137 3.50 52.39 -39.07
C GLU A 137 2.45 52.71 -37.99
N ALA A 138 2.76 53.68 -37.11
CA ALA A 138 1.84 54.22 -36.09
C ALA A 138 1.12 53.18 -35.21
N GLY A 139 1.82 52.13 -34.75
CA GLY A 139 1.25 51.12 -33.83
C GLY A 139 0.38 50.04 -34.51
N LYS A 140 0.33 50.01 -35.84
CA LYS A 140 -0.43 49.01 -36.62
C LYS A 140 0.49 48.13 -37.47
N VAL A 141 0.27 46.81 -37.45
CA VAL A 141 1.03 45.82 -38.22
C VAL A 141 0.33 45.56 -39.56
N ILE A 142 1.01 45.77 -40.68
CA ILE A 142 0.47 45.56 -42.03
C ILE A 142 0.93 44.20 -42.55
N VAL A 143 -0.02 43.31 -42.82
CA VAL A 143 0.21 41.93 -43.30
C VAL A 143 -0.31 41.77 -44.73
N ASP A 144 0.50 41.18 -45.62
CA ASP A 144 0.11 40.88 -47.00
C ASP A 144 -0.28 39.40 -47.15
N GLU A 145 -1.44 39.15 -47.78
CA GLU A 145 -1.91 37.81 -48.13
C GLU A 145 -1.74 37.57 -49.62
N GLN A 146 -0.73 36.79 -50.00
CA GLN A 146 -0.62 36.28 -51.36
C GLN A 146 -1.44 34.99 -51.50
N ASN A 147 -2.67 35.15 -51.99
CA ASN A 147 -3.52 34.02 -52.38
C ASN A 147 -3.18 33.63 -53.84
N PRO A 148 -2.73 32.40 -54.14
CA PRO A 148 -2.27 32.05 -55.49
C PRO A 148 -3.40 31.92 -56.54
N ASP A 149 -4.68 31.91 -56.13
CA ASP A 149 -5.80 31.60 -57.03
C ASP A 149 -6.85 32.72 -57.26
N ASN A 150 -6.59 33.98 -56.88
CA ASN A 150 -7.48 35.06 -57.30
C ASN A 150 -6.75 36.39 -57.53
N LYS A 151 -6.63 36.73 -58.82
CA LYS A 151 -6.05 37.98 -59.30
C LYS A 151 -7.07 39.12 -59.11
N GLY A 152 -6.98 39.83 -57.99
CA GLY A 152 -7.54 41.18 -57.87
C GLY A 152 -8.62 41.36 -56.80
N THR A 153 -8.23 41.45 -55.53
CA THR A 153 -8.69 42.49 -54.60
C THR A 153 -7.87 42.39 -53.31
N LYS A 154 -6.95 43.33 -53.10
CA LYS A 154 -6.16 43.43 -51.86
C LYS A 154 -7.09 43.85 -50.73
N ARG A 155 -7.40 42.98 -49.79
CA ARG A 155 -8.10 43.35 -48.55
C ARG A 155 -7.07 43.60 -47.46
N LYS A 156 -6.99 44.86 -47.03
CA LYS A 156 -6.16 45.30 -45.91
C LYS A 156 -6.84 44.82 -44.62
N LEU A 157 -6.25 43.85 -43.94
CA LEU A 157 -6.68 43.45 -42.60
C LEU A 157 -5.84 44.26 -41.60
N GLU A 158 -6.48 45.21 -40.92
CA GLU A 158 -5.89 45.94 -39.81
C GLU A 158 -6.13 45.13 -38.53
N ILE A 159 -5.06 44.62 -37.93
CA ILE A 159 -5.11 43.91 -36.65
C ILE A 159 -4.48 44.83 -35.61
N ASP A 160 -5.24 45.17 -34.57
CA ASP A 160 -4.78 46.05 -33.48
C ASP A 160 -3.73 45.35 -32.60
N GLU A 161 -2.77 46.13 -32.11
CA GLU A 161 -1.63 45.63 -31.32
C GLU A 161 -2.07 44.91 -30.04
N ASP A 162 -3.14 45.37 -29.40
CA ASP A 162 -3.75 44.74 -28.22
C ASP A 162 -4.44 43.41 -28.56
N GLU A 163 -4.97 43.25 -29.77
CA GLU A 163 -5.62 42.02 -30.23
C GLU A 163 -4.57 40.95 -30.58
N LEU A 164 -3.44 41.37 -31.18
CA LEU A 164 -2.29 40.50 -31.46
C LEU A 164 -1.62 40.03 -30.16
N MET A 165 -1.52 40.88 -29.15
CA MET A 165 -1.07 40.50 -27.79
C MET A 165 -2.04 39.53 -27.09
N ARG A 166 -3.35 39.68 -27.30
CA ARG A 166 -4.37 38.76 -26.76
C ARG A 166 -4.34 37.39 -27.43
N LEU A 167 -4.12 37.35 -28.75
CA LEU A 167 -3.96 36.13 -29.55
C LEU A 167 -2.61 35.43 -29.28
N GLY A 168 -1.53 36.19 -29.12
CA GLY A 168 -0.22 35.68 -28.70
C GLY A 168 -0.23 35.17 -27.25
N GLY A 169 -0.97 35.84 -26.35
CA GLY A 169 -1.10 35.46 -24.95
C GLY A 169 -2.04 34.28 -24.68
N GLN A 170 -3.02 34.00 -25.55
CA GLN A 170 -3.93 32.84 -25.39
C GLN A 170 -3.37 31.54 -25.99
N ASN A 171 -2.50 31.62 -27.00
CA ASN A 171 -1.88 30.43 -27.60
C ASN A 171 -0.71 29.85 -26.80
N THR A 172 -0.14 30.58 -25.83
CA THR A 172 0.95 30.06 -24.96
C THR A 172 0.48 29.10 -23.88
N LYS A 173 -0.84 29.00 -23.62
CA LYS A 173 -1.42 27.99 -22.71
C LYS A 173 -2.03 26.79 -23.44
N LEU A 174 -2.06 26.81 -24.77
CA LEU A 174 -2.66 25.75 -25.59
C LEU A 174 -1.71 25.35 -26.72
N LYS A 175 -0.57 24.78 -26.34
CA LYS A 175 0.08 23.67 -27.04
C LYS A 175 1.24 23.18 -26.18
N LYS A 176 0.95 22.19 -25.34
CA LYS A 176 1.90 21.08 -25.19
C LYS A 176 2.21 20.62 -26.61
N ASP A 177 3.48 20.57 -26.98
CA ASP A 177 3.96 20.03 -28.25
C ASP A 177 3.74 18.51 -28.35
N ASP A 178 2.50 18.06 -28.13
CA ASP A 178 2.04 16.71 -28.44
C ASP A 178 1.61 16.61 -29.92
N GLN A 179 1.84 17.62 -30.77
CA GLN A 179 1.27 17.72 -32.12
C GLN A 179 2.26 17.49 -33.28
N ASN A 180 3.39 16.85 -33.06
CA ASN A 180 4.05 16.16 -34.17
C ASN A 180 3.35 14.80 -34.37
N PRO A 181 2.75 14.52 -35.55
CA PRO A 181 2.13 13.23 -35.82
C PRO A 181 3.13 12.06 -35.77
N ILE A 182 4.43 12.36 -35.87
CA ILE A 182 5.53 11.41 -35.66
C ILE A 182 5.69 11.10 -34.16
N ASP A 183 5.64 12.11 -33.29
CA ASP A 183 5.77 11.95 -31.83
C ASP A 183 4.54 11.26 -31.22
N GLN A 184 3.33 11.47 -31.76
CA GLN A 184 2.15 10.71 -31.33
C GLN A 184 2.21 9.23 -31.72
N LYS A 185 2.69 8.90 -32.93
CA LYS A 185 2.90 7.50 -33.35
C LYS A 185 4.07 6.86 -32.60
N ALA A 186 5.11 7.64 -32.31
CA ALA A 186 6.26 7.22 -31.51
C ALA A 186 5.87 7.00 -30.03
N ALA A 187 4.97 7.81 -29.47
CA ALA A 187 4.45 7.65 -28.10
C ALA A 187 3.64 6.35 -27.90
N THR A 188 3.10 5.78 -28.99
CA THR A 188 2.46 4.45 -28.98
C THR A 188 3.45 3.30 -29.23
N SER A 189 4.70 3.62 -29.58
CA SER A 189 5.71 2.63 -29.94
C SER A 189 6.62 2.30 -28.75
N PHE A 190 6.31 1.19 -28.09
CA PHE A 190 7.05 0.66 -26.92
C PHE A 190 8.57 0.44 -27.14
N TRP A 191 9.02 0.36 -28.40
CA TRP A 191 10.39 -0.01 -28.77
C TRP A 191 11.36 1.16 -28.98
N ILE A 192 10.91 2.41 -28.81
CA ILE A 192 11.77 3.59 -28.96
C ILE A 192 12.42 3.89 -27.60
N PRO A 193 13.75 3.74 -27.42
CA PRO A 193 14.40 3.86 -26.11
C PRO A 193 14.13 5.17 -25.36
N SER A 194 13.99 6.29 -26.07
CA SER A 194 13.66 7.61 -25.50
C SER A 194 12.21 7.78 -25.05
N LEU A 195 11.30 6.91 -25.50
CA LEU A 195 9.86 6.90 -25.18
C LEU A 195 9.44 5.60 -24.48
N THR A 196 10.39 4.72 -24.17
CA THR A 196 10.14 3.64 -23.22
C THR A 196 9.64 4.31 -21.94
N PRO A 197 8.53 3.83 -21.34
CA PRO A 197 8.14 4.30 -20.02
C PRO A 197 9.27 3.90 -19.09
N SER A 198 10.25 4.79 -18.92
CA SER A 198 11.14 4.72 -17.79
C SER A 198 10.19 4.69 -16.59
N SER A 199 10.49 3.82 -15.63
CA SER A 199 9.81 3.80 -14.35
C SER A 199 10.13 5.11 -13.60
N SER A 200 9.68 6.25 -14.16
CA SER A 200 9.49 7.49 -13.45
C SER A 200 8.34 7.18 -12.50
N THR A 201 8.72 6.57 -11.37
CA THR A 201 7.89 6.53 -10.19
C THR A 201 7.70 7.99 -9.80
N ALA A 202 6.73 8.67 -10.40
CA ALA A 202 6.25 9.96 -9.92
C ALA A 202 6.16 9.81 -8.39
N ALA A 203 6.83 10.70 -7.65
CA ALA A 203 7.10 10.46 -6.24
C ALA A 203 5.78 10.43 -5.46
N THR A 204 5.17 9.25 -5.35
CA THR A 204 3.94 9.06 -4.60
C THR A 204 4.26 9.36 -3.13
N LYS A 205 3.54 10.31 -2.56
CA LYS A 205 3.72 10.70 -1.16
C LYS A 205 3.69 9.43 -0.31
N PRO A 206 4.73 9.14 0.52
CA PRO A 206 4.67 8.04 1.43
C PRO A 206 3.57 8.37 2.43
N THR A 207 2.44 7.68 2.32
CA THR A 207 1.44 7.64 3.38
C THR A 207 2.20 7.28 4.65
N LYS A 208 2.11 8.10 5.72
CA LYS A 208 2.87 7.92 6.97
C LYS A 208 2.89 6.43 7.36
N LEU A 209 4.02 5.77 7.10
CA LEU A 209 4.15 4.35 7.30
C LEU A 209 4.36 4.14 8.80
N ASN A 210 3.41 3.48 9.44
CA ASN A 210 3.62 2.94 10.78
C ASN A 210 4.20 1.52 10.64
N PRO A 211 5.02 1.07 11.61
CA PRO A 211 5.43 -0.32 11.65
C PRO A 211 4.19 -1.23 11.68
N GLN A 212 4.20 -2.28 10.87
CA GLN A 212 3.09 -3.23 10.72
C GLN A 212 3.41 -4.55 11.40
N CYS A 213 2.38 -5.23 11.87
CA CYS A 213 2.57 -6.51 12.53
C CYS A 213 3.03 -7.57 11.51
N PRO A 214 4.13 -8.29 11.74
CA PRO A 214 4.60 -9.33 10.80
C PRO A 214 3.59 -10.45 10.57
N ALA A 215 2.68 -10.64 11.51
CA ALA A 215 1.63 -11.64 11.44
C ALA A 215 0.31 -11.12 10.86
N SER A 216 0.22 -9.83 10.48
CA SER A 216 -0.99 -9.32 9.84
C SER A 216 -1.12 -9.90 8.43
N THR A 217 -2.30 -10.40 8.11
CA THR A 217 -2.65 -10.76 6.73
C THR A 217 -2.84 -9.49 5.89
N PRO A 218 -2.64 -9.54 4.57
CA PRO A 218 -2.87 -8.39 3.69
C PRO A 218 -4.32 -7.87 3.77
N ASP A 219 -5.26 -8.75 4.12
CA ASP A 219 -6.68 -8.38 4.27
C ASP A 219 -6.97 -7.59 5.57
N LYS A 220 -6.12 -7.75 6.61
CA LYS A 220 -6.31 -7.13 7.93
C LYS A 220 -4.99 -6.57 8.48
N PRO A 221 -4.42 -5.54 7.82
CA PRO A 221 -3.24 -4.86 8.32
C PRO A 221 -3.57 -4.15 9.64
N HIS A 222 -2.66 -4.26 10.61
CA HIS A 222 -2.76 -3.50 11.85
C HIS A 222 -1.39 -3.01 12.30
N ASP A 223 -1.41 -1.86 12.97
CA ASP A 223 -0.21 -1.21 13.47
C ASP A 223 0.46 -2.06 14.56
N PHE A 224 1.79 -2.01 14.56
CA PHE A 224 2.65 -2.67 15.53
C PHE A 224 3.49 -1.61 16.23
N SER A 225 3.28 -1.43 17.53
CA SER A 225 3.96 -0.40 18.32
C SER A 225 4.30 -0.91 19.70
N LEU A 226 5.41 -0.42 20.27
CA LEU A 226 5.86 -0.76 21.63
C LEU A 226 4.77 -0.52 22.68
N LYS A 227 4.04 0.59 22.55
CA LYS A 227 2.96 0.96 23.49
C LYS A 227 1.74 0.04 23.37
N SER A 228 1.59 -0.62 22.22
CA SER A 228 0.47 -1.54 21.95
C SER A 228 0.79 -3.00 22.27
N LEU A 229 2.04 -3.31 22.64
CA LEU A 229 2.45 -4.66 23.03
C LEU A 229 1.99 -4.95 24.45
N VAL A 230 1.32 -6.07 24.63
CA VAL A 230 0.88 -6.57 25.93
C VAL A 230 1.78 -7.73 26.32
N SER A 231 2.37 -7.70 27.52
CA SER A 231 3.08 -8.87 28.07
C SER A 231 2.09 -9.98 28.34
N VAL A 232 2.45 -11.21 28.01
CA VAL A 232 1.60 -12.39 28.18
C VAL A 232 2.19 -13.26 29.29
N TYR A 233 1.35 -13.62 30.25
CA TYR A 233 1.71 -14.50 31.35
C TYR A 233 0.94 -15.81 31.22
N PHE A 234 1.66 -16.88 30.86
CA PHE A 234 1.13 -18.23 30.87
C PHE A 234 1.35 -18.87 32.24
N THR A 235 0.37 -19.61 32.72
CA THR A 235 0.56 -20.55 33.81
C THR A 235 1.13 -21.84 33.22
N GLU A 236 2.23 -22.31 33.79
CA GLU A 236 2.93 -23.51 33.34
C GLU A 236 2.82 -24.58 34.42
N GLU A 237 2.34 -25.76 34.02
CA GLU A 237 2.27 -26.95 34.87
C GLU A 237 3.18 -28.02 34.25
N LYS A 238 3.83 -28.81 35.10
CA LYS A 238 4.69 -29.91 34.66
C LYS A 238 3.79 -31.06 34.21
N ALA A 239 3.96 -31.53 32.97
CA ALA A 239 3.22 -32.69 32.49
C ALA A 239 3.63 -33.95 33.27
N GLU A 240 2.66 -34.82 33.55
CA GLU A 240 2.93 -36.09 34.25
C GLU A 240 3.69 -37.09 33.36
N ALA A 241 3.57 -36.97 32.03
CA ALA A 241 4.13 -37.90 31.05
C ALA A 241 5.47 -37.47 30.42
N SER A 242 5.80 -36.18 30.43
CA SER A 242 7.10 -35.68 29.98
C SER A 242 7.57 -34.59 30.92
N ASN A 243 8.88 -34.45 31.13
CA ASN A 243 9.46 -33.42 32.00
C ASN A 243 9.32 -31.99 31.43
N ASP A 244 8.46 -31.81 30.42
CA ASP A 244 8.24 -30.54 29.74
C ASP A 244 7.16 -29.73 30.44
N LEU A 245 7.35 -28.41 30.46
CA LEU A 245 6.39 -27.45 30.99
C LEU A 245 5.26 -27.26 29.97
N VAL A 246 4.04 -27.60 30.36
CA VAL A 246 2.83 -27.42 29.55
C VAL A 246 2.08 -26.20 30.04
N ARG A 247 1.75 -25.31 29.11
CA ARG A 247 0.96 -24.11 29.40
C ARG A 247 -0.49 -24.52 29.64
N SER A 248 -1.03 -24.20 30.81
CA SER A 248 -2.38 -24.57 31.22
C SER A 248 -3.22 -23.35 31.61
N CYS A 249 -4.52 -23.54 31.64
CA CYS A 249 -5.48 -22.51 32.04
C CYS A 249 -5.54 -22.39 33.58
N PRO A 250 -5.37 -21.19 34.16
CA PRO A 250 -5.45 -20.98 35.61
C PRO A 250 -6.77 -21.43 36.26
N SER A 251 -7.87 -21.39 35.50
CA SER A 251 -9.21 -21.69 36.04
C SER A 251 -9.54 -23.18 36.00
N CYS A 252 -9.21 -23.89 34.92
CA CYS A 252 -9.62 -25.29 34.74
C CYS A 252 -8.44 -26.28 34.71
N LYS A 253 -7.20 -25.79 34.82
CA LYS A 253 -5.95 -26.55 34.74
C LYS A 253 -5.81 -27.44 33.50
N LYS A 254 -6.62 -27.19 32.46
CA LYS A 254 -6.50 -27.89 31.18
C LYS A 254 -5.37 -27.27 30.37
N ALA A 255 -4.59 -28.12 29.71
CA ALA A 255 -3.56 -27.70 28.76
C ALA A 255 -4.15 -26.83 27.64
N LEU A 256 -3.54 -25.68 27.39
CA LEU A 256 -3.93 -24.76 26.33
C LEU A 256 -3.37 -25.26 25.00
N THR A 257 -4.27 -25.58 24.07
CA THR A 257 -3.95 -26.04 22.72
C THR A 257 -4.67 -25.19 21.67
N ASN A 258 -4.24 -25.29 20.42
CA ASN A 258 -4.85 -24.55 19.30
C ASN A 258 -6.36 -24.81 19.13
N SER A 259 -6.86 -25.96 19.58
CA SER A 259 -8.30 -26.30 19.54
C SER A 259 -9.09 -25.65 20.66
N THR A 260 -8.53 -25.54 21.87
CA THR A 260 -9.22 -24.96 23.03
C THR A 260 -9.49 -23.47 22.88
N LYS A 261 -8.72 -22.79 22.01
CA LYS A 261 -8.68 -21.33 21.81
C LYS A 261 -8.44 -20.59 23.13
N ALA A 262 -7.35 -19.85 23.22
CA ALA A 262 -7.02 -19.10 24.42
C ALA A 262 -7.42 -17.63 24.27
N VAL A 263 -7.75 -16.99 25.38
CA VAL A 263 -8.14 -15.58 25.45
C VAL A 263 -7.19 -14.86 26.40
N LEU A 264 -6.59 -13.78 25.91
CA LEU A 264 -5.72 -12.88 26.62
C LEU A 264 -6.53 -11.72 27.22
N ALA A 265 -6.36 -11.49 28.52
CA ALA A 265 -6.94 -10.35 29.21
C ALA A 265 -5.98 -9.14 29.18
N LYS A 266 -6.41 -8.01 28.61
CA LYS A 266 -5.63 -6.77 28.56
C LYS A 266 -6.16 -5.79 29.62
N PRO A 267 -5.29 -5.07 30.36
CA PRO A 267 -3.84 -4.94 30.18
C PRO A 267 -2.99 -5.95 30.98
N CYS A 268 -3.58 -6.78 31.84
CA CYS A 268 -2.85 -7.58 32.82
C CYS A 268 -2.08 -8.79 32.26
N GLY A 269 -2.38 -9.23 31.03
CA GLY A 269 -1.58 -10.25 30.35
C GLY A 269 -1.92 -11.71 30.66
N HIS A 270 -2.90 -11.98 31.53
CA HIS A 270 -3.27 -13.34 31.90
C HIS A 270 -4.04 -14.03 30.77
N VAL A 271 -3.78 -15.33 30.60
CA VAL A 271 -4.39 -16.16 29.55
C VAL A 271 -5.33 -17.20 30.14
N LEU A 272 -6.53 -17.31 29.58
CA LEU A 272 -7.56 -18.27 29.97
C LEU A 272 -8.07 -19.04 28.76
N CYS A 273 -8.60 -20.24 29.00
CA CYS A 273 -9.31 -21.00 27.98
C CYS A 273 -10.60 -20.27 27.55
N LYS A 274 -10.98 -20.30 26.27
CA LYS A 274 -12.22 -19.67 25.79
C LYS A 274 -13.48 -20.05 26.58
N PRO A 275 -13.71 -21.32 26.96
CA PRO A 275 -14.88 -21.65 27.79
C PRO A 275 -14.77 -21.11 29.22
N CYS A 276 -13.56 -20.88 29.73
CA CYS A 276 -13.32 -20.31 31.06
C CYS A 276 -13.59 -18.81 31.04
N SER A 277 -13.02 -18.07 30.07
CA SER A 277 -13.24 -16.64 29.93
C SER A 277 -14.72 -16.32 29.68
N ALA A 278 -15.40 -17.12 28.85
CA ALA A 278 -16.83 -16.96 28.61
C ALA A 278 -17.69 -17.19 29.87
N LYS A 279 -17.23 -17.93 30.88
CA LYS A 279 -17.96 -18.18 32.12
C LYS A 279 -17.64 -17.17 33.21
N PHE A 280 -16.35 -16.90 33.44
CA PHE A 280 -15.88 -16.13 34.59
C PHE A 280 -15.60 -14.66 34.29
N MET A 281 -15.48 -14.27 33.02
CA MET A 281 -15.19 -12.89 32.61
C MET A 281 -16.35 -12.30 31.82
N LYS A 282 -17.56 -12.45 32.36
CA LYS A 282 -18.76 -11.77 31.87
C LYS A 282 -18.91 -10.39 32.56
N PRO A 283 -19.59 -9.42 31.93
CA PRO A 283 -19.98 -8.21 32.60
C PRO A 283 -20.82 -8.56 33.83
N SER A 284 -20.53 -7.96 34.97
CA SER A 284 -21.35 -8.11 36.18
C SER A 284 -22.79 -7.68 35.91
N GLU A 285 -23.74 -8.55 36.27
CA GLU A 285 -25.16 -8.23 36.28
C GLU A 285 -25.48 -7.39 37.53
N LYS A 286 -26.57 -6.62 37.48
CA LYS A 286 -27.05 -5.86 38.65
C LYS A 286 -27.47 -6.85 39.72
N ASP A 287 -26.69 -6.97 40.79
CA ASP A 287 -27.13 -7.70 41.98
C ASP A 287 -28.21 -6.86 42.68
N ALA A 288 -29.37 -7.46 42.94
CA ALA A 288 -30.47 -6.80 43.64
C ALA A 288 -30.14 -6.54 45.11
N HIS A 289 -29.09 -7.18 45.65
CA HIS A 289 -28.70 -7.12 47.06
C HIS A 289 -27.46 -6.26 47.34
N ASP A 290 -26.77 -5.78 46.29
CA ASP A 290 -25.63 -4.88 46.44
C ASP A 290 -25.81 -3.64 45.55
N ALA A 291 -26.32 -2.56 46.17
CA ALA A 291 -26.53 -1.28 45.52
C ALA A 291 -25.22 -0.58 45.10
N THR A 292 -24.06 -1.06 45.57
CA THR A 292 -22.73 -0.54 45.21
C THR A 292 -22.02 -1.35 44.15
N ALA A 293 -22.59 -2.48 43.71
CA ALA A 293 -22.01 -3.32 42.67
C ALA A 293 -21.90 -2.55 41.34
N GLU A 294 -20.67 -2.35 40.88
CA GLU A 294 -20.40 -1.73 39.57
C GLU A 294 -20.97 -2.64 38.47
N VAL A 295 -21.96 -2.12 37.75
CA VAL A 295 -22.70 -2.87 36.73
C VAL A 295 -21.94 -2.86 35.41
N GLY A 296 -21.84 -4.02 34.76
CA GLY A 296 -21.23 -4.14 33.45
C GLY A 296 -19.70 -4.13 33.45
N VAL A 297 -19.07 -4.31 34.61
CA VAL A 297 -17.60 -4.37 34.73
C VAL A 297 -17.13 -5.80 34.52
N VAL A 298 -16.15 -5.97 33.63
CA VAL A 298 -15.45 -7.24 33.42
C VAL A 298 -14.13 -7.20 34.18
N ARG A 299 -13.88 -8.19 35.04
CA ARG A 299 -12.64 -8.30 35.82
C ARG A 299 -11.85 -9.54 35.39
N CYS A 300 -10.53 -9.44 35.44
CA CYS A 300 -9.65 -10.58 35.21
C CYS A 300 -9.83 -11.61 36.31
N TYR A 301 -10.02 -12.89 35.96
CA TYR A 301 -10.15 -13.98 36.93
C TYR A 301 -8.95 -14.12 37.87
N VAL A 302 -7.73 -13.82 37.39
CA VAL A 302 -6.50 -14.07 38.15
C VAL A 302 -6.14 -12.91 39.08
N CYS A 303 -6.22 -11.66 38.59
CA CYS A 303 -5.72 -10.48 39.29
C CYS A 303 -6.80 -9.43 39.58
N GLN A 304 -8.06 -9.71 39.22
CA GLN A 304 -9.22 -8.82 39.42
C GLN A 304 -9.11 -7.43 38.76
N THR A 305 -8.08 -7.18 37.94
CA THR A 305 -7.94 -5.96 37.15
C THR A 305 -9.16 -5.78 36.23
N ASN A 306 -9.63 -4.53 36.11
CA ASN A 306 -10.71 -4.17 35.20
C ASN A 306 -10.25 -4.32 33.74
N VAL A 307 -10.93 -5.17 32.98
CA VAL A 307 -10.66 -5.47 31.57
C VAL A 307 -11.88 -5.17 30.69
N THR A 308 -12.76 -4.30 31.15
CA THR A 308 -13.99 -3.93 30.44
C THR A 308 -13.68 -3.25 29.11
N GLU A 309 -14.31 -3.72 28.03
CA GLU A 309 -14.15 -3.14 26.71
C GLU A 309 -14.87 -1.78 26.62
N LYS A 310 -14.11 -0.69 26.55
CA LYS A 310 -14.65 0.63 26.26
C LYS A 310 -14.89 0.78 24.76
N LYS A 311 -16.15 0.99 24.34
CA LYS A 311 -16.49 1.35 22.95
C LYS A 311 -15.85 2.69 22.59
N ARG A 312 -15.44 2.86 21.32
CA ARG A 312 -14.87 4.12 20.81
C ARG A 312 -15.94 5.22 20.83
N GLU A 313 -15.92 6.07 21.84
CA GLU A 313 -16.55 7.39 21.73
C GLU A 313 -15.65 8.32 20.93
N LYS A 314 -16.26 9.12 20.04
CA LYS A 314 -15.57 9.87 18.96
C LYS A 314 -14.85 11.13 19.44
N LYS A 315 -14.79 11.35 20.76
CA LYS A 315 -14.12 12.47 21.41
C LYS A 315 -13.35 11.88 22.58
N GLU A 316 -12.02 11.92 22.54
CA GLU A 316 -11.16 12.22 23.68
C GLU A 316 -9.67 12.16 23.29
N GLY A 317 -8.86 12.90 24.05
CA GLY A 317 -7.59 13.48 23.64
C GLY A 317 -6.45 12.52 23.28
N LYS A 318 -5.36 13.14 22.82
CA LYS A 318 -4.14 12.51 22.28
C LYS A 318 -3.49 11.50 23.24
N GLU A 319 -3.71 11.62 24.56
CA GLU A 319 -3.13 10.75 25.61
C GLU A 319 -3.83 9.38 25.76
N GLU A 320 -5.14 9.27 25.55
CA GLU A 320 -5.84 7.98 25.65
C GLU A 320 -5.49 7.03 24.48
N LYS A 321 -5.00 7.60 23.38
CA LYS A 321 -4.54 6.83 22.21
C LYS A 321 -3.29 5.98 22.51
N GLU A 322 -2.56 6.30 23.58
CA GLU A 322 -1.27 5.69 23.90
C GLU A 322 -1.34 4.51 24.88
N LYS A 323 -2.43 4.37 25.64
CA LYS A 323 -2.59 3.28 26.62
C LYS A 323 -3.23 2.04 25.98
N ILE A 324 -2.80 0.85 26.42
CA ILE A 324 -3.39 -0.42 25.99
C ILE A 324 -4.86 -0.41 26.38
N ARG A 325 -5.74 -0.53 25.38
CA ARG A 325 -7.18 -0.57 25.62
C ARG A 325 -7.53 -1.86 26.38
N PRO A 326 -8.22 -1.76 27.53
CA PRO A 326 -8.70 -2.93 28.24
C PRO A 326 -9.69 -3.70 27.37
N GLY A 327 -9.66 -5.03 27.51
CA GLY A 327 -10.52 -5.91 26.73
C GLY A 327 -10.01 -7.34 26.68
N LEU A 328 -10.80 -8.20 26.04
CA LEU A 328 -10.47 -9.61 25.86
C LEU A 328 -10.12 -9.87 24.40
N VAL A 329 -8.97 -10.51 24.17
CA VAL A 329 -8.50 -10.80 22.81
C VAL A 329 -8.25 -12.29 22.68
N GLU A 330 -8.88 -12.92 21.70
CA GLU A 330 -8.57 -14.31 21.36
C GLU A 330 -7.15 -14.38 20.79
N ILE A 331 -6.33 -15.24 21.37
CA ILE A 331 -4.98 -15.51 20.89
C ILE A 331 -5.09 -16.26 19.57
N SER A 332 -4.51 -15.67 18.54
CA SER A 332 -4.47 -16.25 17.21
C SER A 332 -3.60 -17.51 17.16
N SER A 333 -4.21 -18.65 16.84
CA SER A 333 -3.52 -19.92 16.60
C SER A 333 -3.18 -20.16 15.12
N GLU A 334 -3.45 -19.17 14.26
CA GLU A 334 -3.17 -19.25 12.82
C GLU A 334 -1.66 -19.41 12.59
N GLY A 335 -1.23 -20.19 11.60
CA GLY A 335 0.20 -20.37 11.29
C GLY A 335 0.78 -19.15 10.57
N THR A 336 1.86 -19.37 9.81
CA THR A 336 2.62 -18.36 9.06
C THR A 336 1.82 -17.70 7.92
N GLY A 337 0.74 -16.97 8.19
CA GLY A 337 -0.03 -16.17 7.22
C GLY A 337 -0.75 -16.96 6.10
N PHE A 338 -0.34 -18.19 5.82
CA PHE A 338 -0.91 -19.11 4.85
C PHE A 338 -1.88 -20.11 5.50
N ALA A 339 -1.69 -20.39 6.79
CA ALA A 339 -2.50 -21.33 7.56
C ALA A 339 -3.49 -20.59 8.47
N GLY A 340 -4.61 -20.13 7.90
CA GLY A 340 -5.68 -19.45 8.63
C GLY A 340 -6.59 -20.42 9.37
N GLY A 341 -7.15 -20.00 10.51
CA GLY A 341 -8.06 -20.83 11.30
C GLY A 341 -9.35 -21.10 10.52
N GLY A 342 -9.62 -22.37 10.24
CA GLY A 342 -10.83 -22.83 9.52
C GLY A 342 -10.66 -23.01 8.02
N ASN A 343 -9.58 -22.49 7.42
CA ASN A 343 -9.23 -22.72 6.02
C ASN A 343 -7.90 -23.49 5.96
N ASN A 344 -7.98 -24.81 5.96
CA ASN A 344 -6.81 -25.68 5.78
C ASN A 344 -6.32 -25.65 4.32
N MET A 345 -6.62 -24.65 3.50
CA MET A 345 -6.26 -24.62 2.08
C MET A 345 -5.48 -23.36 1.75
N VAL A 346 -4.20 -23.52 1.43
CA VAL A 346 -3.35 -22.43 0.92
C VAL A 346 -3.63 -22.26 -0.55
N LYS A 347 -3.97 -21.06 -0.98
CA LYS A 347 -4.05 -20.70 -2.39
C LYS A 347 -2.89 -19.78 -2.74
N LYS A 348 -2.00 -20.21 -3.62
CA LYS A 348 -1.02 -19.33 -4.27
C LYS A 348 -1.61 -18.88 -5.58
N ALA A 349 -2.01 -17.62 -5.69
CA ALA A 349 -2.41 -17.03 -6.96
C ALA A 349 -1.18 -16.92 -7.86
N GLY A 350 -1.22 -17.58 -9.01
CA GLY A 350 -0.21 -17.44 -10.07
C GLY A 350 -0.85 -16.86 -11.31
N LEU A 351 -0.08 -16.10 -12.09
CA LEU A 351 -0.48 -15.66 -13.42
C LEU A 351 -0.54 -16.88 -14.32
N ALA A 352 -1.68 -17.57 -14.38
CA ALA A 352 -1.87 -18.59 -15.40
C ALA A 352 -1.92 -17.88 -16.76
N PHE A 353 -1.20 -18.39 -17.77
CA PHE A 353 -1.45 -17.96 -19.14
C PHE A 353 -2.87 -18.42 -19.47
N GLN A 354 -3.84 -17.50 -19.41
CA GLN A 354 -5.13 -17.72 -20.04
C GLN A 354 -4.87 -17.66 -21.55
N VAL A 355 -5.00 -18.82 -22.19
CA VAL A 355 -5.16 -18.92 -23.64
C VAL A 355 -6.63 -19.16 -23.90
#